data_AF-A0A174F991-F1
#
_entry.id   AF-A0A174F991-F1
#
_cell.length_a   1.000
_cell.length_b   1.000
_cell.length_c   1.000
_cell.angle_alpha   90.00
_cell.angle_beta   90.00
_cell.angle_gamma   90.00
#
_symmetry.space_group_name_H-M   'P 1'
#
loop_
_entity.id
_entity.type
_entity.pdbx_description
1 polymer ?
#
loop_
_entity_poly.entity_id
_entity_poly.type
_entity_poly.pdbx_seq_one_letter_code
_entity_poly.pdbx_strand_id
1 'polypeptide(L)'
;MSNGVAYKITSLKIPTNKILIWRIKERFETFDQLTDEDKKYYYPGYNYISTYLKDIGENVQMNRVKQYVGANQPKPWLPAIYCRSMMLWVVDTDQPGIFKFKCYRLVEDKASTTGYTAVPYKIPAGSYNFYMGFNGSRSQVNATFYLNGKKIPKCESGPIPSSTMKGSNHDRGGGGYSELYRDSRYDRDGSTDLGVVIFDKTEELEVTIEFTKGARGEMEPTTWCFRPTVDLY
;
A
#
# COMPACT_ATOMS: atom_id res chain seq x y z
N MET A 1 -37.96 -18.12 28.39
CA MET A 1 -38.39 -18.13 26.98
C MET A 1 -37.50 -17.15 26.23
N SER A 2 -36.86 -17.58 25.13
CA SER A 2 -35.97 -16.75 24.32
C SER A 2 -36.80 -15.80 23.44
N ASN A 3 -36.47 -14.51 23.44
CA ASN A 3 -37.15 -13.47 22.65
C ASN A 3 -36.59 -13.44 21.22
N GLY A 4 -36.71 -14.56 20.50
CA GLY A 4 -36.15 -14.71 19.16
C GLY A 4 -36.72 -13.67 18.17
N VAL A 5 -35.94 -12.64 17.87
CA VAL A 5 -36.25 -11.67 16.81
C VAL A 5 -35.80 -12.28 15.48
N ALA A 6 -36.75 -12.50 14.57
CA ALA A 6 -36.47 -12.94 13.21
C ALA A 6 -36.42 -11.73 12.26
N TYR A 7 -35.36 -11.65 11.45
CA TYR A 7 -35.21 -10.62 10.42
C TYR A 7 -35.55 -11.19 9.05
N LYS A 8 -36.36 -10.48 8.26
CA LYS A 8 -36.64 -10.83 6.87
C LYS A 8 -35.46 -10.42 6.00
N ILE A 9 -34.69 -11.39 5.52
CA ILE A 9 -33.62 -11.15 4.54
C ILE A 9 -34.27 -10.96 3.17
N THR A 10 -34.12 -9.79 2.57
CA THR A 10 -34.64 -9.46 1.22
C THR A 10 -33.63 -9.73 0.11
N SER A 11 -32.35 -9.82 0.45
CA SER A 11 -31.27 -10.24 -0.43
C SER A 11 -30.09 -10.79 0.39
N LEU A 12 -29.49 -11.88 -0.08
CA LEU A 12 -28.26 -12.45 0.45
C LEU A 12 -27.33 -12.67 -0.74
N LYS A 13 -26.19 -11.98 -0.76
CA LYS A 13 -25.17 -12.18 -1.78
C LYS A 13 -24.07 -13.05 -1.20
N ILE A 14 -23.79 -14.15 -1.88
CA ILE A 14 -22.62 -14.99 -1.59
C ILE A 14 -21.51 -14.47 -2.50
N PRO A 15 -20.36 -14.03 -1.97
CA PRO A 15 -19.25 -13.54 -2.78
C PRO A 15 -18.91 -14.53 -3.89
N THR A 16 -18.71 -14.02 -5.11
CA THR A 16 -18.40 -14.83 -6.30
C THR A 16 -17.17 -15.73 -6.09
N ASN A 17 -16.28 -15.34 -5.18
CA ASN A 17 -15.04 -16.05 -4.85
C ASN A 17 -15.17 -17.09 -3.71
N LYS A 18 -16.39 -17.43 -3.26
CA LYS A 18 -16.69 -18.35 -2.12
C LYS A 18 -16.05 -17.95 -0.77
N ILE A 19 -15.31 -16.84 -0.73
CA ILE A 19 -14.60 -16.29 0.41
C ILE A 19 -14.96 -14.81 0.50
N LEU A 20 -15.37 -14.37 1.69
CA LEU A 20 -15.52 -12.95 1.98
C LEU A 20 -14.13 -12.33 2.10
N ILE A 21 -13.72 -11.58 1.08
CA ILE A 21 -12.49 -10.78 1.14
C ILE A 21 -12.88 -9.42 1.68
N TRP A 22 -12.32 -9.06 2.83
CA TRP A 22 -12.60 -7.77 3.44
C TRP A 22 -11.74 -6.65 2.83
N ARG A 23 -10.43 -6.89 2.73
CA ARG A 23 -9.43 -6.12 1.99
C ARG A 23 -8.16 -6.95 1.80
N ILE A 24 -7.34 -6.57 0.84
CA ILE A 24 -5.97 -7.06 0.66
C ILE A 24 -5.06 -5.86 0.90
N LYS A 25 -4.29 -5.86 2.00
CA LYS A 25 -3.51 -4.70 2.44
C LYS A 25 -2.18 -5.16 3.01
N GLU A 26 -1.12 -4.42 2.71
CA GLU A 26 0.15 -4.54 3.42
C GLU A 26 0.83 -3.21 3.69
N ARG A 27 1.78 -3.26 4.62
CA ARG A 27 2.67 -2.15 4.95
C ARG A 27 4.04 -2.39 4.34
N PHE A 28 4.68 -1.32 3.88
CA PHE A 28 6.04 -1.38 3.35
C PHE A 28 7.11 -1.67 4.43
N GLU A 29 6.74 -1.65 5.71
CA GLU A 29 7.67 -2.03 6.79
C GLU A 29 8.08 -3.50 6.77
N THR A 30 7.27 -4.35 6.14
CA THR A 30 7.60 -5.76 5.93
C THR A 30 8.86 -5.95 5.07
N PHE A 31 9.31 -4.91 4.37
CA PHE A 31 10.60 -4.90 3.67
C PHE A 31 11.77 -5.28 4.59
N ASP A 32 11.77 -4.81 5.84
CA ASP A 32 12.85 -5.09 6.80
C ASP A 32 12.85 -6.55 7.29
N GLN A 33 11.78 -7.30 6.99
CA GLN A 33 11.61 -8.72 7.35
C GLN A 33 11.93 -9.67 6.19
N LEU A 34 12.26 -9.13 5.01
CA LEU A 34 12.67 -9.91 3.86
C LEU A 34 14.15 -10.28 3.92
N THR A 35 14.46 -11.48 3.43
CA THR A 35 15.84 -11.84 3.05
C THR A 35 16.32 -10.99 1.88
N ASP A 36 17.62 -10.94 1.62
CA ASP A 36 18.12 -10.17 0.47
C ASP A 36 17.72 -10.81 -0.86
N GLU A 37 17.60 -12.14 -0.92
CA GLU A 37 17.02 -12.88 -2.05
C GLU A 37 15.56 -12.47 -2.30
N ASP A 38 14.73 -12.43 -1.25
CA ASP A 38 13.34 -12.00 -1.35
C ASP A 38 13.24 -10.54 -1.80
N LYS A 39 14.09 -9.65 -1.28
CA LYS A 39 14.09 -8.24 -1.71
C LYS A 39 14.35 -8.11 -3.20
N LYS A 40 15.31 -8.86 -3.76
CA LYS A 40 15.57 -8.87 -5.22
C LYS A 40 14.36 -9.38 -6.00
N TYR A 41 13.64 -10.38 -5.49
CA TYR A 41 12.48 -10.95 -6.15
C TYR A 41 11.25 -10.02 -6.12
N TYR A 42 10.94 -9.46 -4.95
CA TYR A 42 9.76 -8.61 -4.74
C TYR A 42 10.00 -7.15 -5.11
N TYR A 43 11.25 -6.70 -5.17
CA TYR A 43 11.64 -5.35 -5.61
C TYR A 43 12.72 -5.49 -6.70
N PRO A 44 12.34 -5.65 -7.99
CA PRO A 44 13.28 -5.98 -9.08
C PRO A 44 14.40 -4.97 -9.35
N GLY A 45 14.36 -3.77 -8.73
CA GLY A 45 15.44 -2.79 -8.74
C GLY A 45 16.29 -2.77 -7.46
N TYR A 46 16.08 -3.70 -6.52
CA TYR A 46 16.81 -3.74 -5.27
C TYR A 46 18.27 -4.11 -5.47
N ASN A 47 19.14 -3.21 -5.04
CA ASN A 47 20.57 -3.47 -4.89
C ASN A 47 21.07 -2.83 -3.59
N TYR A 48 21.64 -3.65 -2.71
CA TYR A 48 22.20 -3.17 -1.46
C TYR A 48 23.53 -2.46 -1.70
N ILE A 49 23.63 -1.20 -1.28
CA ILE A 49 24.89 -0.44 -1.31
C ILE A 49 25.42 -0.26 0.12
N SER A 50 24.57 0.21 1.03
CA SER A 50 24.90 0.40 2.45
C SER A 50 23.65 0.46 3.34
N THR A 51 23.85 0.56 4.66
CA THR A 51 22.78 0.69 5.66
C THR A 51 21.80 1.84 5.38
N TYR A 52 22.24 2.92 4.72
CA TYR A 52 21.40 4.09 4.43
C TYR A 52 21.32 4.43 2.93
N LEU A 53 21.69 3.48 2.06
CA LEU A 53 21.60 3.65 0.62
C LEU A 53 21.37 2.30 -0.07
N LYS A 54 20.31 2.20 -0.85
CA LYS A 54 20.04 1.08 -1.76
C LYS A 54 19.45 1.65 -3.05
N ASP A 55 19.73 0.99 -4.16
CA ASP A 55 18.88 1.17 -5.33
C ASP A 55 17.60 0.36 -5.09
N ILE A 56 16.47 0.87 -5.58
CA ILE A 56 15.17 0.19 -5.42
C ILE A 56 14.29 0.35 -6.67
N GLY A 57 14.87 0.78 -7.79
CA GLY A 57 14.16 1.10 -9.01
C GLY A 57 15.06 1.81 -10.02
N GLU A 58 14.49 2.21 -11.15
CA GLU A 58 15.19 3.00 -12.16
C GLU A 58 15.17 4.46 -11.73
N ASN A 59 16.35 5.09 -11.59
CA ASN A 59 16.48 6.46 -11.09
C ASN A 59 15.83 6.68 -9.68
N VAL A 60 15.76 5.63 -8.85
CA VAL A 60 15.18 5.70 -7.50
C VAL A 60 16.10 5.03 -6.49
N GLN A 61 16.41 5.77 -5.43
CA GLN A 61 17.14 5.26 -4.29
C GLN A 61 16.30 5.25 -3.03
N MET A 62 16.68 4.35 -2.11
CA MET A 62 16.10 4.23 -0.79
C MET A 62 17.15 4.38 0.30
N ASN A 63 16.80 5.09 1.37
CA ASN A 63 17.63 5.20 2.56
C ASN A 63 17.38 4.00 3.50
N ARG A 64 16.16 3.96 4.04
CA ARG A 64 15.65 2.96 4.97
C ARG A 64 14.12 2.99 5.02
N VAL A 65 13.52 1.98 5.64
CA VAL A 65 12.19 2.13 6.22
C VAL A 65 12.32 2.95 7.51
N LYS A 66 11.73 4.14 7.54
CA LYS A 66 11.79 5.04 8.70
C LYS A 66 10.54 4.94 9.54
N GLN A 67 10.73 4.74 10.85
CA GLN A 67 9.68 4.83 11.85
C GLN A 67 9.43 6.29 12.25
N TYR A 68 8.17 6.70 12.17
CA TYR A 68 7.66 7.97 12.65
C TYR A 68 6.89 7.72 13.94
N VAL A 69 7.49 8.14 15.07
CA VAL A 69 6.95 7.96 16.42
C VAL A 69 6.09 9.16 16.80
N GLY A 70 4.91 8.91 17.38
CA GLY A 70 4.04 9.97 17.91
C GLY A 70 3.41 10.87 16.85
N ALA A 71 3.85 10.75 15.59
CA ALA A 71 3.20 11.35 14.44
C ALA A 71 1.74 10.90 14.45
N ASN A 72 0.84 11.83 14.73
CA ASN A 72 -0.60 11.62 14.68
C ASN A 72 -1.21 10.74 15.80
N GLN A 73 -0.60 10.73 16.99
CA GLN A 73 -1.16 10.06 18.16
C GLN A 73 -2.58 10.59 18.49
N PRO A 74 -3.59 9.72 18.70
CA PRO A 74 -4.97 10.16 18.91
C PRO A 74 -5.15 10.96 20.18
N LYS A 75 -4.51 10.46 21.24
CA LYS A 75 -4.48 10.99 22.60
C LYS A 75 -3.12 10.62 23.23
N PRO A 76 -2.51 11.52 24.02
CA PRO A 76 -1.20 11.27 24.64
C PRO A 76 -1.12 10.01 25.52
N TRP A 77 -2.25 9.55 26.07
CA TRP A 77 -2.33 8.40 26.98
C TRP A 77 -2.62 7.05 26.29
N LEU A 78 -2.82 7.02 24.98
CA LEU A 78 -2.96 5.77 24.23
C LEU A 78 -1.57 5.28 23.76
N PRO A 79 -1.37 3.97 23.59
CA PRO A 79 -0.12 3.44 23.05
C PRO A 79 0.33 4.19 21.80
N ALA A 80 1.63 4.49 21.73
CA ALA A 80 2.18 5.23 20.60
C ALA A 80 1.97 4.43 19.31
N ILE A 81 1.50 5.14 18.27
CA ILE A 81 1.32 4.57 16.95
C ILE A 81 2.59 4.81 16.15
N TYR A 82 3.02 3.75 15.48
CA TYR A 82 4.23 3.75 14.68
C TYR A 82 3.82 3.67 13.21
N CYS A 83 3.94 4.78 12.49
CA CYS A 83 3.86 4.76 11.04
C CYS A 83 5.26 4.55 10.48
N ARG A 84 5.45 3.53 9.65
CA ARG A 84 6.73 3.24 9.00
C ARG A 84 6.61 3.44 7.50
N SER A 85 7.56 4.18 6.91
CA SER A 85 7.53 4.50 5.46
C SER A 85 8.89 4.25 4.82
N MET A 86 8.89 3.74 3.59
CA MET A 86 10.13 3.64 2.80
C MET A 86 10.57 5.03 2.39
N MET A 87 11.80 5.43 2.70
CA MET A 87 12.32 6.74 2.30
C MET A 87 12.91 6.67 0.90
N LEU A 88 12.13 7.03 -0.11
CA LEU A 88 12.55 7.02 -1.51
C LEU A 88 12.83 8.44 -2.02
N TRP A 89 13.75 8.58 -2.97
CA TRP A 89 13.93 9.80 -3.76
C TRP A 89 14.35 9.48 -5.19
N VAL A 90 14.00 10.37 -6.11
CA VAL A 90 14.58 10.38 -7.46
C VAL A 90 16.03 10.87 -7.40
N VAL A 91 16.94 10.19 -8.10
CA VAL A 91 18.38 10.53 -8.09
C VAL A 91 18.64 11.73 -8.99
N ASP A 92 18.27 11.61 -10.26
CA ASP A 92 18.19 12.72 -11.22
C ASP A 92 16.78 13.29 -11.17
N THR A 93 16.66 14.55 -10.73
CA THR A 93 15.36 15.21 -10.56
C THR A 93 14.73 15.69 -11.86
N ASP A 94 15.48 15.70 -12.95
CA ASP A 94 15.00 16.09 -14.28
C ASP A 94 14.42 14.91 -15.07
N GLN A 95 14.61 13.69 -14.55
CA GLN A 95 14.06 12.44 -15.09
C GLN A 95 13.04 11.81 -14.13
N PRO A 96 12.04 11.06 -14.64
CA PRO A 96 11.18 10.28 -13.78
C PRO A 96 11.98 9.18 -13.05
N GLY A 97 11.55 8.87 -11.83
CA GLY A 97 11.94 7.65 -11.14
C GLY A 97 10.87 6.58 -11.32
N ILE A 98 11.28 5.31 -11.43
CA ILE A 98 10.38 4.17 -11.53
C ILE A 98 10.62 3.24 -10.34
N PHE A 99 9.66 3.21 -9.42
CA PHE A 99 9.64 2.28 -8.29
C PHE A 99 8.65 1.15 -8.56
N LYS A 100 9.16 -0.09 -8.58
CA LYS A 100 8.39 -1.29 -8.90
C LYS A 100 8.49 -2.30 -7.76
N PHE A 101 7.35 -2.88 -7.39
CA PHE A 101 7.30 -3.95 -6.41
C PHE A 101 6.19 -4.96 -6.71
N LYS A 102 6.44 -6.22 -6.38
CA LYS A 102 5.44 -7.28 -6.36
C LYS A 102 4.80 -7.32 -4.98
N CYS A 103 3.48 -7.40 -4.93
CA CYS A 103 2.75 -7.52 -3.68
C CYS A 103 2.94 -8.91 -3.08
N TYR A 104 3.28 -8.96 -1.80
CA TYR A 104 3.44 -10.19 -1.03
C TYR A 104 2.87 -10.02 0.37
N ARG A 105 2.57 -11.14 1.03
CA ARG A 105 2.32 -11.20 2.47
C ARG A 105 3.40 -11.98 3.16
N LEU A 106 3.61 -11.69 4.44
CA LEU A 106 4.44 -12.52 5.29
C LEU A 106 3.59 -13.62 5.93
N VAL A 107 4.15 -14.82 5.94
CA VAL A 107 3.60 -15.98 6.65
C VAL A 107 4.61 -16.41 7.68
N GLU A 108 4.18 -16.69 8.90
CA GLU A 108 5.07 -17.23 9.92
C GLU A 108 5.74 -18.51 9.42
N ASP A 109 7.06 -18.52 9.52
CA ASP A 109 7.89 -19.66 9.13
C ASP A 109 9.08 -19.74 10.08
N LYS A 110 9.00 -20.69 11.02
CA LYS A 110 10.04 -20.89 12.03
C LYS A 110 11.37 -21.40 11.44
N ALA A 111 11.36 -21.90 10.21
CA ALA A 111 12.57 -22.33 9.51
C ALA A 111 13.27 -21.18 8.77
N SER A 112 12.58 -20.06 8.54
CA SER A 112 13.17 -18.85 7.93
C SER A 112 14.08 -18.13 8.93
N THR A 113 15.14 -17.51 8.41
CA THR A 113 16.09 -16.71 9.21
C THR A 113 15.44 -15.48 9.84
N THR A 114 14.35 -14.97 9.27
CA THR A 114 13.60 -13.82 9.79
C THR A 114 12.37 -14.23 10.61
N GLY A 115 12.08 -15.53 10.71
CA GLY A 115 10.85 -16.08 11.29
C GLY A 115 9.62 -15.97 10.38
N TYR A 116 9.79 -15.44 9.16
CA TYR A 116 8.73 -15.27 8.18
C TYR A 116 9.19 -15.67 6.77
N THR A 117 8.25 -16.14 5.97
CA THR A 117 8.44 -16.37 4.53
C THR A 117 7.47 -15.49 3.75
N ALA A 118 8.00 -14.78 2.76
CA ALA A 118 7.20 -13.94 1.88
C ALA A 118 6.50 -14.78 0.81
N VAL A 119 5.19 -14.61 0.67
CA VAL A 119 4.36 -15.32 -0.29
C VAL A 119 3.68 -14.31 -1.22
N PRO A 120 3.73 -14.47 -2.55
CA PRO A 120 3.08 -13.55 -3.47
C PRO A 120 1.58 -13.45 -3.22
N TYR A 121 1.03 -12.23 -3.28
CA TYR A 121 -0.41 -12.07 -3.31
C TYR A 121 -0.95 -12.46 -4.67
N LYS A 122 -1.98 -13.31 -4.66
CA LYS A 122 -2.83 -13.57 -5.82
C LYS A 122 -4.13 -12.82 -5.63
N ILE A 123 -4.30 -11.70 -6.32
CA ILE A 123 -5.53 -10.90 -6.26
C ILE A 123 -6.59 -11.60 -7.10
N PRO A 124 -7.74 -11.97 -6.52
CA PRO A 124 -8.81 -12.59 -7.29
C PRO A 124 -9.41 -11.64 -8.33
N ALA A 125 -10.01 -12.20 -9.37
CA ALA A 125 -10.73 -11.42 -10.36
C ALA A 125 -11.81 -10.52 -9.73
N GLY A 126 -12.06 -9.38 -10.36
CA GLY A 126 -13.11 -8.43 -10.07
C GLY A 126 -12.61 -7.01 -9.77
N SER A 127 -13.52 -6.19 -9.26
CA SER A 127 -13.33 -4.75 -9.11
C SER A 127 -12.94 -4.36 -7.68
N TYR A 128 -11.90 -3.56 -7.53
CA TYR A 128 -11.35 -3.13 -6.24
C TYR A 128 -11.16 -1.62 -6.20
N ASN A 129 -11.44 -0.99 -5.06
CA ASN A 129 -10.91 0.34 -4.76
C ASN A 129 -9.44 0.19 -4.38
N PHE A 130 -8.56 0.87 -5.09
CA PHE A 130 -7.13 0.89 -4.82
C PHE A 130 -6.78 2.13 -3.99
N TYR A 131 -6.12 1.92 -2.86
CA TYR A 131 -5.64 2.98 -1.98
C TYR A 131 -4.15 2.81 -1.71
N MET A 132 -3.47 3.93 -1.51
CA MET A 132 -2.11 3.95 -0.97
C MET A 132 -1.97 5.00 0.12
N GLY A 133 -1.10 4.70 1.08
CA GLY A 133 -0.71 5.62 2.14
C GLY A 133 0.70 6.14 1.96
N PHE A 134 0.91 7.42 2.24
CA PHE A 134 2.20 8.10 2.14
C PHE A 134 2.41 9.07 3.30
N ASN A 135 3.67 9.31 3.69
CA ASN A 135 4.02 10.51 4.45
C ASN A 135 3.96 11.72 3.51
N GLY A 136 2.80 12.39 3.45
CA GLY A 136 2.54 13.43 2.46
C GLY A 136 3.47 14.64 2.58
N SER A 137 3.89 15.01 3.80
CA SER A 137 4.85 16.11 3.99
C SER A 137 6.16 15.93 3.21
N ARG A 138 6.53 14.67 2.97
CA ARG A 138 7.71 14.23 2.23
C ARG A 138 7.40 13.78 0.80
N SER A 139 6.16 13.41 0.48
CA SER A 139 5.79 12.79 -0.80
C SER A 139 5.23 13.78 -1.82
N GLN A 140 5.88 14.93 -2.06
CA GLN A 140 5.33 15.99 -2.91
C GLN A 140 5.76 15.82 -4.38
N VAL A 141 5.48 14.64 -4.93
CA VAL A 141 5.80 14.20 -6.31
C VAL A 141 4.54 14.08 -7.15
N ASN A 142 4.66 14.19 -8.47
CA ASN A 142 3.57 13.78 -9.37
C ASN A 142 3.79 12.31 -9.72
N ALA A 143 2.78 11.46 -9.54
CA ALA A 143 2.94 10.02 -9.64
C ALA A 143 1.90 9.36 -10.56
N THR A 144 2.37 8.54 -11.50
CA THR A 144 1.57 7.67 -12.36
C THR A 144 1.66 6.25 -11.84
N PHE A 145 0.52 5.60 -11.64
CA PHE A 145 0.46 4.25 -11.11
C PHE A 145 0.06 3.25 -12.19
N TYR A 146 0.67 2.06 -12.11
CA TYR A 146 0.40 0.95 -12.99
C TYR A 146 0.23 -0.32 -12.17
N LEU A 147 -0.70 -1.18 -12.59
CA LEU A 147 -0.91 -2.53 -12.05
C LEU A 147 -0.65 -3.53 -13.17
N ASN A 148 0.28 -4.46 -12.97
CA ASN A 148 0.67 -5.46 -13.97
C ASN A 148 0.98 -4.83 -15.34
N GLY A 149 1.69 -3.70 -15.33
CA GLY A 149 2.06 -2.94 -16.54
C GLY A 149 0.95 -2.07 -17.16
N LYS A 150 -0.30 -2.17 -16.67
CA LYS A 150 -1.42 -1.35 -17.16
C LYS A 150 -1.59 -0.11 -16.30
N LYS A 151 -1.66 1.07 -16.94
CA LYS A 151 -1.91 2.35 -16.25
C LYS A 151 -3.29 2.30 -15.60
N ILE A 152 -3.41 2.77 -14.35
CA ILE A 152 -4.71 2.81 -13.68
C ILE A 152 -5.61 3.89 -14.28
N PRO A 153 -6.95 3.71 -14.29
CA PRO A 153 -7.88 4.66 -14.87
C PRO A 153 -7.72 6.09 -14.34
N LYS A 154 -7.46 6.23 -13.03
CA LYS A 154 -7.29 7.55 -12.38
C LYS A 154 -6.07 8.33 -12.88
N CYS A 155 -5.13 7.66 -13.56
CA CYS A 155 -3.95 8.29 -14.15
C CYS A 155 -4.06 8.51 -15.67
N GLU A 156 -5.18 8.19 -16.32
CA GLU A 156 -5.34 8.33 -17.77
C GLU A 156 -5.25 9.78 -18.24
N SER A 157 -5.80 10.71 -17.46
CA SER A 157 -5.74 12.15 -17.73
C SER A 157 -4.42 12.82 -17.30
N GLY A 158 -3.49 12.05 -16.74
CA GLY A 158 -2.22 12.54 -16.19
C GLY A 158 -1.91 11.97 -14.81
N PRO A 159 -0.71 12.24 -14.27
CA PRO A 159 -0.29 11.73 -12.96
C PRO A 159 -1.16 12.26 -11.82
N ILE A 160 -1.25 11.48 -10.73
CA ILE A 160 -1.75 11.99 -9.45
C ILE A 160 -0.86 13.14 -9.01
N PRO A 161 -1.41 14.35 -8.78
CA PRO A 161 -0.60 15.54 -8.56
C PRO A 161 0.02 15.54 -7.17
N SER A 162 1.16 16.24 -7.06
CA SER A 162 1.89 16.42 -5.80
C SER A 162 1.06 17.01 -4.66
N SER A 163 0.04 17.81 -4.94
CA SER A 163 -0.89 18.34 -3.93
C SER A 163 -1.73 17.23 -3.28
N THR A 164 -2.20 16.25 -4.05
CA THR A 164 -2.93 15.08 -3.55
C THR A 164 -2.00 14.23 -2.69
N MET A 165 -0.79 13.95 -3.18
CA MET A 165 0.20 13.17 -2.44
C MET A 165 0.63 13.87 -1.14
N LYS A 166 0.78 15.21 -1.16
CA LYS A 166 1.05 16.03 0.03
C LYS A 166 -0.03 15.93 1.09
N GLY A 167 -1.29 15.82 0.68
CA GLY A 167 -2.44 15.64 1.57
C GLY A 167 -2.47 14.29 2.27
N SER A 168 -1.68 13.32 1.82
CA SER A 168 -1.63 12.00 2.41
C SER A 168 -1.06 12.02 3.83
N ASN A 169 -1.67 11.23 4.72
CA ASN A 169 -1.23 11.07 6.10
C ASN A 169 -1.17 9.59 6.47
N HIS A 170 -0.20 8.89 5.88
CA HIS A 170 0.03 7.46 6.05
C HIS A 170 -1.23 6.63 5.76
N ASP A 171 -1.67 5.82 6.73
CA ASP A 171 -2.83 4.95 6.66
C ASP A 171 -4.10 5.61 7.25
N ARG A 172 -4.17 6.94 7.30
CA ARG A 172 -5.26 7.70 7.95
C ARG A 172 -6.18 8.36 6.93
N GLY A 173 -7.43 8.64 7.31
CA GLY A 173 -8.31 9.56 6.57
C GLY A 173 -8.76 9.15 5.16
N GLY A 174 -8.48 7.91 4.74
CA GLY A 174 -8.93 7.36 3.45
C GLY A 174 -9.97 6.25 3.58
N GLY A 175 -10.00 5.34 2.61
CA GLY A 175 -11.00 4.29 2.46
C GLY A 175 -11.25 3.40 3.70
N GLY A 176 -12.40 2.72 3.70
CA GLY A 176 -12.75 1.67 4.66
C GLY A 176 -13.45 2.13 5.93
N TYR A 177 -13.52 1.26 6.95
CA TYR A 177 -13.85 1.62 8.33
C TYR A 177 -12.58 1.47 9.18
N SER A 178 -12.48 2.18 10.31
CA SER A 178 -11.35 1.93 11.21
C SER A 178 -11.60 0.60 11.94
N GLU A 179 -10.61 -0.29 11.91
CA GLU A 179 -10.80 -1.69 12.33
C GLU A 179 -10.52 -1.91 13.82
N LEU A 180 -9.68 -1.07 14.45
CA LEU A 180 -9.26 -1.24 15.84
C LEU A 180 -9.82 -0.18 16.79
N TYR A 181 -10.13 1.02 16.27
CA TYR A 181 -10.59 2.14 17.09
C TYR A 181 -11.78 2.80 16.41
N ARG A 182 -12.77 3.31 17.15
CA ARG A 182 -13.91 4.05 16.56
C ARG A 182 -13.52 5.48 16.15
N ASP A 183 -12.40 5.60 15.45
CA ASP A 183 -11.81 6.88 15.08
C ASP A 183 -11.25 6.77 13.66
N SER A 184 -11.74 7.65 12.77
CA SER A 184 -11.38 7.69 11.34
C SER A 184 -9.89 7.97 11.10
N ARG A 185 -9.15 8.28 12.16
CA ARG A 185 -7.73 8.55 12.17
C ARG A 185 -6.84 7.29 12.17
N TYR A 186 -7.36 6.06 12.19
CA TYR A 186 -6.51 4.85 12.33
C TYR A 186 -6.87 3.68 11.43
N ASP A 187 -5.81 2.97 11.01
CA ASP A 187 -5.80 1.71 10.27
C ASP A 187 -6.80 1.64 9.11
N ARG A 188 -6.83 2.72 8.33
CA ARG A 188 -7.64 2.83 7.12
C ARG A 188 -6.90 2.20 5.96
N ASP A 189 -7.44 2.34 4.75
CA ASP A 189 -6.86 1.71 3.57
C ASP A 189 -5.67 2.50 2.98
N GLY A 190 -5.39 3.71 3.50
CA GLY A 190 -4.47 4.69 2.92
C GLY A 190 -5.22 5.94 2.48
N SER A 191 -4.66 7.13 2.76
CA SER A 191 -5.34 8.41 2.46
C SER A 191 -5.51 8.71 0.98
N THR A 192 -4.63 8.19 0.13
CA THR A 192 -4.68 8.47 -1.31
C THR A 192 -5.54 7.43 -1.99
N ASP A 193 -6.73 7.84 -2.39
CA ASP A 193 -7.59 7.08 -3.29
C ASP A 193 -7.00 7.08 -4.70
N LEU A 194 -6.75 5.89 -5.25
CA LEU A 194 -6.26 5.66 -6.60
C LEU A 194 -7.38 5.17 -7.55
N GLY A 195 -8.62 5.16 -7.07
CA GLY A 195 -9.81 4.84 -7.86
C GLY A 195 -10.07 3.33 -7.97
N VAL A 196 -11.05 3.00 -8.80
CA VAL A 196 -11.46 1.61 -9.05
C VAL A 196 -10.58 0.99 -10.13
N VAL A 197 -10.10 -0.22 -9.87
CA VAL A 197 -9.33 -1.05 -10.80
C VAL A 197 -10.00 -2.42 -10.94
N ILE A 198 -9.82 -3.06 -12.10
CA ILE A 198 -10.47 -4.33 -12.43
C ILE A 198 -9.40 -5.35 -12.80
N PHE A 199 -9.51 -6.54 -12.23
CA PHE A 199 -8.71 -7.71 -12.58
C PHE A 199 -9.60 -8.73 -13.29
N ASP A 200 -9.25 -9.12 -14.52
CA ASP A 200 -10.07 -10.04 -15.31
C ASP A 200 -9.94 -11.50 -14.83
N LYS A 201 -8.84 -11.82 -14.14
CA LYS A 201 -8.53 -13.16 -13.62
C LYS A 201 -7.77 -13.05 -12.30
N THR A 202 -7.71 -14.16 -11.57
CA THR A 202 -6.83 -14.25 -10.42
C THR A 202 -5.37 -14.26 -10.86
N GLU A 203 -4.58 -13.29 -10.42
CA GLU A 203 -3.18 -13.16 -10.82
C GLU A 203 -2.30 -12.59 -9.71
N GLU A 204 -0.99 -12.80 -9.84
CA GLU A 204 -0.02 -12.11 -8.99
C GLU A 204 0.00 -10.62 -9.32
N LEU A 205 0.17 -9.80 -8.29
CA LEU A 205 0.13 -8.35 -8.44
C LEU A 205 1.53 -7.74 -8.40
N GLU A 206 1.85 -6.96 -9.42
CA GLU A 206 2.93 -6.00 -9.47
C GLU A 206 2.37 -4.59 -9.55
N VAL A 207 2.93 -3.69 -8.74
CA VAL A 207 2.65 -2.25 -8.77
C VAL A 207 3.90 -1.56 -9.28
N THR A 208 3.71 -0.66 -10.25
CA THR A 208 4.76 0.27 -10.69
C THR A 208 4.30 1.70 -10.43
N ILE A 209 5.18 2.51 -9.87
CA ILE A 209 4.98 3.93 -9.61
C ILE A 209 6.07 4.67 -10.36
N GLU A 210 5.67 5.38 -11.40
CA GLU A 210 6.51 6.35 -12.09
C GLU A 210 6.26 7.72 -11.44
N PHE A 211 7.30 8.40 -10.96
CA PHE A 211 7.12 9.67 -10.28
C PHE A 211 8.19 10.70 -10.65
N THR A 212 7.76 11.94 -10.79
CA THR A 212 8.61 13.10 -11.08
C THR A 212 8.58 14.08 -9.92
N LYS A 213 9.66 14.84 -9.79
CA LYS A 213 9.76 15.90 -8.79
C LYS A 213 8.61 16.90 -8.96
N GLY A 214 7.83 17.08 -7.89
CA GLY A 214 6.90 18.20 -7.75
C GLY A 214 7.58 19.31 -6.97
N ALA A 215 7.07 19.61 -5.79
CA ALA A 215 7.80 20.47 -4.84
C ALA A 215 8.99 19.74 -4.18
N ARG A 216 8.99 18.40 -4.23
CA ARG A 216 10.01 17.52 -3.65
C ARG A 216 10.31 16.37 -4.60
N GLY A 217 11.52 15.82 -4.49
CA GLY A 217 11.94 14.61 -5.21
C GLY A 217 11.71 13.34 -4.38
N GLU A 218 11.34 13.50 -3.12
CA GLU A 218 11.10 12.38 -2.19
C GLU A 218 9.68 11.81 -2.33
N MET A 219 9.56 10.50 -2.15
CA MET A 219 8.29 9.79 -2.01
C MET A 219 8.42 8.79 -0.85
N GLU A 220 7.47 8.83 0.07
CA GLU A 220 7.53 8.02 1.28
C GLU A 220 6.27 7.15 1.45
N PRO A 221 6.13 6.05 0.70
CA PRO A 221 4.98 5.17 0.82
C PRO A 221 5.00 4.38 2.14
N THR A 222 3.83 4.18 2.73
CA THR A 222 3.59 3.52 4.02
C THR A 222 2.82 2.20 3.85
N THR A 223 1.80 2.19 3.00
CA THR A 223 0.92 1.02 2.80
C THR A 223 0.28 1.07 1.41
N TRP A 224 -0.18 -0.09 0.94
CA TRP A 224 -1.07 -0.23 -0.20
C TRP A 224 -2.26 -1.11 0.21
N CYS A 225 -3.42 -0.88 -0.39
CA CYS A 225 -4.65 -1.61 -0.07
C CYS A 225 -5.58 -1.72 -1.29
N PHE A 226 -6.08 -2.92 -1.53
CA PHE A 226 -7.17 -3.22 -2.44
C PHE A 226 -8.39 -3.63 -1.63
N ARG A 227 -9.43 -2.79 -1.63
CA ARG A 227 -10.71 -3.13 -1.01
C ARG A 227 -11.68 -3.59 -2.08
N PRO A 228 -12.23 -4.81 -2.00
CA PRO A 228 -13.27 -5.25 -2.92
C PRO A 228 -14.39 -4.22 -3.02
N THR A 229 -14.91 -4.01 -4.23
CA THR A 229 -16.14 -3.23 -4.42
C THR A 229 -17.37 -4.09 -4.15
N VAL A 230 -18.57 -3.50 -4.20
CA VAL A 230 -19.85 -4.20 -3.99
C VAL A 230 -20.01 -5.42 -4.89
N ASP A 231 -19.36 -5.45 -6.06
CA ASP A 231 -19.40 -6.58 -6.99
C ASP A 231 -18.76 -7.86 -6.43
N LEU A 232 -17.82 -7.72 -5.50
CA LEU A 232 -17.07 -8.82 -4.89
C LEU A 232 -17.43 -9.11 -3.42
N TYR A 233 -18.26 -8.26 -2.80
CA TYR A 233 -18.99 -8.58 -1.56
C TYR A 233 -20.15 -9.54 -1.85
#